data_AF-Q759Y1-F1
#
_entry.id   AF-Q759Y1-F1
#
_cell.length_a   1.000
_cell.length_b   1.000
_cell.length_c   1.000
_cell.angle_alpha   90.00
_cell.angle_beta   90.00
_cell.angle_gamma   90.00
#
_symmetry.space_group_name_H-M   'P 1'
#
loop_
_entity.id
_entity.type
_entity.pdbx_description
1 polymer ?
#
loop_
_entity_poly.entity_id
_entity_poly.type
_entity_poly.pdbx_seq_one_letter_code
_entity_poly.pdbx_strand_id
1 'polypeptide(L)'
;MRGLQAVGKVVSPAKKQSLANGMPLKRLNNHVPQPNQIMHPFLGLTQTELGLLCCTECEPRIRSGKQIIPAMVRDPMKDQTEYTHAKLQFPLLTNISAWVKDHAMYQYSSEKQLVSAATLPAFKAAETEIPEAIRAVCQPSAQSIEGIIAAGVVSTEDLFQFLLETYPARAKTILPILLREYQKLPPAELHLEGTLHRALLAFEGQTVDKEDIEVLNRLLDNYSTEFGRRYEQVLDATVLQQLLRFYISGSALTNSRTTLQFLLKRGVCPIPEVLDAYFLLLEKAISVKSQPDLQARRLAKMACIAGCAPILKHTITATMLRVLTGCAAHTGEILHLVELAAGMPSCKEVLQENAVQLVNAVSSFAPSPAVENCTNISLLLQRLEQIYPDGLPKQFVHAASQAYMHNGNWGAAAVIWNRYGVPEGLVEIPVVNIRCRFPGFRQEDRQHLETLLKSK
;
A
#
# COMPACT_ATOMS: atom_id res chain seq x y z
N MET A 1 56.21 -1.54 -21.66
CA MET A 1 55.99 -2.68 -20.75
C MET A 1 55.76 -2.16 -19.33
N ARG A 2 54.69 -2.64 -18.67
CA ARG A 2 54.30 -2.44 -17.26
C ARG A 2 53.95 -0.99 -16.88
N GLY A 3 52.84 -0.67 -16.23
CA GLY A 3 51.75 -1.48 -15.69
C GLY A 3 50.83 -0.49 -14.97
N LEU A 4 49.62 -0.30 -15.47
CA LEU A 4 48.60 0.50 -14.78
C LEU A 4 47.77 -0.46 -13.93
N GLN A 5 48.13 -0.47 -12.64
CA GLN A 5 47.46 -1.19 -11.58
C GLN A 5 45.98 -0.78 -11.53
N ALA A 6 45.10 -1.77 -11.65
CA ALA A 6 43.69 -1.61 -11.39
C ALA A 6 43.49 -1.26 -9.91
N VAL A 7 43.15 -0.01 -9.64
CA VAL A 7 42.68 0.47 -8.34
C VAL A 7 41.31 -0.15 -8.09
N GLY A 8 41.30 -1.39 -7.60
CA GLY A 8 40.12 -2.04 -7.08
C GLY A 8 39.68 -1.30 -5.81
N LYS A 9 38.76 -0.34 -5.95
CA LYS A 9 37.99 0.15 -4.81
C LYS A 9 37.27 -1.05 -4.20
N VAL A 10 37.75 -1.47 -3.04
CA VAL A 10 37.08 -2.42 -2.16
C VAL A 10 35.70 -1.85 -1.86
N VAL A 11 34.68 -2.38 -2.53
CA VAL A 11 33.28 -2.08 -2.24
C VAL A 11 33.04 -2.64 -0.84
N SER A 12 32.89 -1.72 0.13
CA SER A 12 32.47 -2.00 1.50
C SER A 12 31.36 -3.06 1.50
N PRO A 13 31.45 -4.10 2.35
CA PRO A 13 30.46 -5.18 2.38
C PRO A 13 29.11 -4.55 2.67
N ALA A 14 28.22 -4.58 1.67
CA ALA A 14 26.88 -4.05 1.77
C ALA A 14 26.26 -4.56 3.07
N LYS A 15 26.02 -3.64 4.04
CA LYS A 15 25.21 -3.93 5.22
C LYS A 15 24.00 -4.68 4.70
N LYS A 16 23.83 -5.95 5.11
CA LYS A 16 22.73 -6.81 4.68
C LYS A 16 21.44 -6.02 4.93
N GLN A 17 20.87 -5.44 3.87
CA GLN A 17 19.61 -4.74 3.97
C GLN A 17 18.57 -5.83 4.20
N SER A 18 17.99 -5.80 5.39
CA SER A 18 16.81 -6.59 5.70
C SER A 18 15.56 -5.74 5.50
N LEU A 19 14.48 -6.39 5.09
CA LEU A 19 13.15 -5.82 5.15
C LEU A 19 12.72 -5.57 6.60
N ALA A 20 11.61 -4.87 6.81
CA ALA A 20 11.06 -4.57 8.15
C ALA A 20 10.87 -5.81 9.05
N ASN A 21 10.79 -7.00 8.46
CA ASN A 21 10.68 -8.29 9.16
C ASN A 21 12.00 -9.08 9.25
N GLY A 22 13.15 -8.49 8.90
CA GLY A 22 14.46 -9.16 8.98
C GLY A 22 14.87 -9.96 7.73
N MET A 23 14.02 -10.10 6.71
CA MET A 23 14.32 -10.91 5.50
C MET A 23 15.40 -10.25 4.63
N PRO A 24 16.46 -10.98 4.19
CA PRO A 24 17.54 -10.42 3.39
C PRO A 24 17.11 -10.09 1.96
N LEU A 25 17.60 -8.96 1.42
CA LEU A 25 17.46 -8.60 0.02
C LEU A 25 18.64 -9.16 -0.80
N LYS A 26 18.35 -9.98 -1.82
CA LYS A 26 19.36 -10.49 -2.77
C LYS A 26 18.87 -10.38 -4.22
N ARG A 27 19.83 -10.31 -5.14
CA ARG A 27 19.58 -10.28 -6.59
C ARG A 27 19.76 -11.70 -7.14
N LEU A 28 18.68 -12.32 -7.58
CA LEU A 28 18.73 -13.56 -8.36
C LEU A 28 18.85 -13.16 -9.84
N ASN A 29 20.02 -13.35 -10.43
CA ASN A 29 20.21 -13.12 -11.85
C ASN A 29 19.58 -14.30 -12.61
N ASN A 30 18.79 -13.99 -13.64
CA ASN A 30 18.24 -14.94 -14.63
C ASN A 30 17.09 -15.85 -14.18
N HIS A 31 16.48 -15.62 -13.01
CA HIS A 31 15.23 -16.29 -12.65
C HIS A 31 14.03 -15.42 -13.04
N VAL A 32 13.14 -15.97 -13.88
CA VAL A 32 11.86 -15.34 -14.20
C VAL A 32 10.83 -15.83 -13.17
N PRO A 33 10.32 -14.95 -12.29
CA PRO A 33 9.30 -15.34 -11.33
C PRO A 33 8.02 -15.79 -12.05
N GLN A 34 7.38 -16.81 -11.49
CA GLN A 34 6.04 -17.21 -11.87
C GLN A 34 5.03 -16.10 -11.56
N PRO A 35 3.88 -16.03 -12.23
CA PRO A 35 2.91 -14.97 -11.98
C PRO A 35 2.45 -14.85 -10.52
N ASN A 36 2.27 -15.98 -9.83
CA ASN A 36 1.92 -16.02 -8.41
C ASN A 36 3.05 -15.57 -7.46
N GLN A 37 4.28 -15.40 -7.96
CA GLN A 37 5.42 -14.87 -7.22
C GLN A 37 5.53 -13.34 -7.37
N ILE A 38 4.77 -12.72 -8.27
CA ILE A 38 4.75 -11.27 -8.45
C ILE A 38 3.99 -10.62 -7.29
N MET A 39 4.63 -9.65 -6.63
CA MET A 39 4.07 -8.93 -5.49
C MET A 39 3.51 -7.56 -5.88
N HIS A 40 3.33 -7.30 -7.16
CA HIS A 40 2.99 -5.99 -7.68
C HIS A 40 1.47 -5.90 -7.96
N PRO A 41 0.64 -5.38 -7.03
CA PRO A 41 -0.81 -5.48 -7.12
C PRO A 41 -1.44 -4.71 -8.28
N PHE A 42 -0.71 -3.78 -8.89
CA PHE A 42 -1.13 -2.98 -10.04
C PHE A 42 -0.16 -3.16 -11.23
N LEU A 43 0.38 -4.37 -11.43
CA LEU A 43 1.19 -4.66 -12.62
C LEU A 43 0.26 -4.82 -13.83
N GLY A 44 0.08 -3.74 -14.58
CA GLY A 44 -0.60 -3.76 -15.88
C GLY A 44 0.40 -3.80 -17.03
N LEU A 45 0.20 -4.70 -17.99
CA LEU A 45 0.92 -4.67 -19.27
C LEU A 45 0.19 -3.72 -20.23
N THR A 46 0.90 -2.74 -20.74
CA THR A 46 0.33 -1.79 -21.71
C THR A 46 0.15 -2.46 -23.07
N GLN A 47 -0.78 -1.95 -23.89
CA GLN A 47 -0.94 -2.42 -25.28
C GLN A 47 0.36 -2.29 -26.09
N THR A 48 1.11 -1.20 -25.86
CA THR A 48 2.43 -1.01 -26.47
C THR A 48 3.41 -2.09 -26.05
N GLU A 49 3.45 -2.47 -24.77
CA GLU A 49 4.30 -3.57 -24.32
C GLU A 49 3.88 -4.87 -24.97
N LEU A 50 2.59 -5.22 -24.96
CA LEU A 50 2.08 -6.44 -25.60
C LEU A 50 2.45 -6.47 -27.10
N GLY A 51 2.29 -5.35 -27.80
CA GLY A 51 2.69 -5.22 -29.21
C GLY A 51 4.20 -5.41 -29.41
N LEU A 52 5.03 -4.80 -28.57
CA LEU A 52 6.49 -5.00 -28.60
C LEU A 52 6.87 -6.45 -28.34
N LEU A 53 6.17 -7.15 -27.43
CA LEU A 53 6.38 -8.57 -27.19
C LEU A 53 6.08 -9.38 -28.45
N CYS A 54 4.95 -9.13 -29.14
CA CYS A 54 4.61 -9.79 -30.39
C CYS A 54 5.64 -9.56 -31.51
N CYS A 55 6.33 -8.43 -31.50
CA CYS A 55 7.36 -8.08 -32.48
C CYS A 55 8.78 -8.55 -32.11
N THR A 56 8.98 -9.17 -30.94
CA THR A 56 10.32 -9.55 -30.45
C THR A 56 10.41 -11.06 -30.28
N GLU A 57 10.92 -11.75 -31.29
CA GLU A 57 11.05 -13.21 -31.28
C GLU A 57 12.12 -13.71 -30.28
N CYS A 58 13.28 -13.04 -30.29
CA CYS A 58 14.44 -13.39 -29.47
C CYS A 58 14.54 -12.49 -28.23
N GLU A 59 14.69 -13.11 -27.07
CA GLU A 59 14.84 -12.42 -25.78
C GLU A 59 13.77 -11.37 -25.42
N PRO A 60 12.46 -11.62 -25.61
CA PRO A 60 11.43 -10.64 -25.28
C PRO A 60 11.45 -10.24 -23.80
N ARG A 61 11.17 -8.94 -23.54
CA ARG A 61 11.33 -8.34 -22.21
C ARG A 61 10.15 -7.47 -21.84
N ILE A 62 9.64 -7.65 -20.63
CA ILE A 62 8.65 -6.74 -20.03
C ILE A 62 9.42 -5.59 -19.36
N ARG A 63 8.90 -4.36 -19.45
CA ARG A 63 9.53 -3.15 -18.87
C ARG A 63 10.99 -2.96 -19.32
N SER A 64 11.26 -3.22 -20.59
CA SER A 64 12.61 -3.20 -21.20
C SER A 64 13.63 -4.15 -20.52
N GLY A 65 13.15 -5.12 -19.72
CA GLY A 65 14.01 -5.98 -18.91
C GLY A 65 14.70 -5.25 -17.76
N LYS A 66 14.17 -4.12 -17.30
CA LYS A 66 14.67 -3.47 -16.08
C LYS A 66 14.33 -4.36 -14.86
N GLN A 67 15.28 -4.45 -13.93
CA GLN A 67 15.12 -5.23 -12.69
C GLN A 67 14.31 -4.40 -11.68
N ILE A 68 13.01 -4.24 -11.94
CA ILE A 68 12.13 -3.34 -11.17
C ILE A 68 10.84 -4.03 -10.68
N ILE A 69 10.62 -5.29 -11.02
CA ILE A 69 9.35 -5.98 -10.74
C ILE A 69 9.47 -6.69 -9.39
N PRO A 70 8.79 -6.23 -8.32
CA PRO A 70 8.91 -6.83 -7.00
C PRO A 70 8.33 -8.25 -7.02
N ALA A 71 9.13 -9.22 -6.59
CA ALA A 71 8.78 -10.64 -6.58
C ALA A 71 9.27 -11.34 -5.33
N MET A 72 8.60 -12.43 -4.98
CA MET A 72 8.94 -13.34 -3.88
C MET A 72 9.37 -14.68 -4.48
N VAL A 73 10.66 -14.94 -4.49
CA VAL A 73 11.27 -16.06 -5.21
C VAL A 73 11.96 -16.99 -4.21
N ARG A 74 11.79 -18.30 -4.39
CA ARG A 74 12.52 -19.31 -3.61
C ARG A 74 13.92 -19.48 -4.20
N ASP A 75 14.96 -19.14 -3.43
CA ASP A 75 16.36 -19.36 -3.80
C ASP A 75 16.59 -20.89 -3.92
N PRO A 76 16.94 -21.42 -5.10
CA PRO A 76 17.09 -22.85 -5.31
C PRO A 76 18.26 -23.45 -4.53
N MET A 77 19.26 -22.64 -4.14
CA MET A 77 20.45 -23.11 -3.42
C MET A 77 20.22 -23.18 -1.91
N LYS A 78 19.42 -22.27 -1.37
CA LYS A 78 19.18 -22.18 0.09
C LYS A 78 17.85 -22.75 0.53
N ASP A 79 16.96 -23.01 -0.41
CA ASP A 79 15.58 -23.38 -0.16
C ASP A 79 14.79 -22.32 0.64
N GLN A 80 15.24 -21.06 0.61
CA GLN A 80 14.63 -19.94 1.33
C GLN A 80 13.89 -19.02 0.37
N THR A 81 12.73 -18.52 0.82
CA THR A 81 11.99 -17.50 0.07
C THR A 81 12.62 -16.13 0.30
N GLU A 82 12.99 -15.45 -0.78
CA GLU A 82 13.64 -14.14 -0.76
C GLU A 82 12.78 -13.11 -1.53
N TYR A 83 12.84 -11.87 -1.08
CA TYR A 83 12.21 -10.74 -1.77
C TYR A 83 13.23 -10.06 -2.67
N THR A 84 12.86 -9.84 -3.93
CA THR A 84 13.77 -9.26 -4.92
C THR A 84 13.04 -8.38 -5.91
N HIS A 85 13.78 -7.53 -6.62
CA HIS A 85 13.29 -7.01 -7.89
C HIS A 85 13.71 -8.00 -8.96
N ALA A 86 12.75 -8.56 -9.67
CA ALA A 86 12.97 -9.47 -10.76
C ALA A 86 13.09 -8.73 -12.08
N LYS A 87 13.75 -9.39 -13.03
CA LYS A 87 13.78 -9.04 -14.44
C LYS A 87 12.90 -10.04 -15.18
N LEU A 88 11.90 -9.54 -15.91
CA LEU A 88 11.08 -10.35 -16.78
C LEU A 88 11.66 -10.33 -18.20
N GLN A 89 12.65 -11.20 -18.43
CA GLN A 89 13.25 -11.47 -19.73
C GLN A 89 13.14 -12.96 -20.01
N PHE A 90 12.61 -13.31 -21.17
CA PHE A 90 12.35 -14.69 -21.55
C PHE A 90 13.27 -15.08 -22.71
N PRO A 91 13.69 -16.35 -22.83
CA PRO A 91 14.52 -16.76 -23.97
C PRO A 91 13.80 -16.65 -25.32
N LEU A 92 12.52 -17.02 -25.34
CA LEU A 92 11.69 -17.12 -26.54
C LEU A 92 10.32 -16.48 -26.35
N LEU A 93 9.70 -16.07 -27.47
CA LEU A 93 8.34 -15.53 -27.53
C LEU A 93 7.25 -16.45 -26.98
N THR A 94 7.40 -17.77 -27.14
CA THR A 94 6.43 -18.74 -26.63
C THR A 94 6.38 -18.74 -25.10
N ASN A 95 7.54 -18.63 -24.43
CA ASN A 95 7.63 -18.58 -22.98
C ASN A 95 6.96 -17.34 -22.39
N ILE A 96 7.17 -16.16 -23.01
CA ILE A 96 6.52 -14.94 -22.53
C ILE A 96 5.01 -14.97 -22.80
N SER A 97 4.58 -15.51 -23.94
CA SER A 97 3.15 -15.62 -24.26
C SER A 97 2.42 -16.49 -23.25
N ALA A 98 3.00 -17.63 -22.87
CA ALA A 98 2.50 -18.48 -21.79
C ALA A 98 2.45 -17.72 -20.46
N TRP A 99 3.54 -17.03 -20.09
CA TRP A 99 3.59 -16.26 -18.85
C TRP A 99 2.55 -15.15 -18.79
N VAL A 100 2.34 -14.40 -19.88
CA VAL A 100 1.33 -13.32 -19.95
C VAL A 100 -0.07 -13.89 -19.78
N LYS A 101 -0.37 -15.04 -20.40
CA LYS A 101 -1.64 -15.74 -20.23
C LYS A 101 -1.84 -16.19 -18.78
N ASP A 102 -0.84 -16.83 -18.19
CA ASP A 102 -0.89 -17.31 -16.80
C ASP A 102 -1.02 -16.14 -15.82
N HIS A 103 -0.36 -15.00 -16.10
CA HIS A 103 -0.47 -13.78 -15.33
C HIS A 103 -1.87 -13.16 -15.42
N ALA A 104 -2.46 -13.09 -16.61
CA ALA A 104 -3.84 -12.63 -16.76
C ALA A 104 -4.82 -13.55 -16.03
N MET A 105 -4.65 -14.87 -16.10
CA MET A 105 -5.46 -15.85 -15.36
C MET A 105 -5.27 -15.71 -13.85
N TYR A 106 -4.05 -15.49 -13.38
CA TYR A 106 -3.77 -15.25 -11.97
C TYR A 106 -4.43 -13.95 -11.48
N GLN A 107 -4.30 -12.85 -12.24
CA GLN A 107 -4.98 -11.61 -11.91
C GLN A 107 -6.49 -11.80 -11.85
N TYR A 108 -7.08 -12.45 -12.85
CA TYR A 108 -8.51 -12.76 -12.89
C TYR A 108 -8.96 -13.63 -11.71
N SER A 109 -8.23 -14.70 -11.38
CA SER A 109 -8.58 -15.57 -10.24
C SER A 109 -8.37 -14.90 -8.88
N SER A 110 -7.47 -13.91 -8.81
CA SER A 110 -7.29 -13.09 -7.61
C SER A 110 -8.43 -12.09 -7.40
N GLU A 111 -9.18 -11.73 -8.44
CA GLU A 111 -10.34 -10.82 -8.42
C GLU A 111 -11.58 -11.42 -7.77
N LYS A 112 -11.43 -12.13 -6.65
CA LYS A 112 -12.58 -12.47 -5.82
C LYS A 112 -13.37 -11.19 -5.55
N GLN A 113 -14.66 -11.20 -5.88
CA GLN A 113 -15.54 -10.09 -5.55
C GLN A 113 -15.48 -9.90 -4.04
N LEU A 114 -14.96 -8.75 -3.63
CA LEU A 114 -14.93 -8.38 -2.22
C LEU A 114 -16.27 -7.76 -1.84
N VAL A 115 -16.77 -8.15 -0.69
CA VAL A 115 -17.88 -7.48 -0.02
C VAL A 115 -17.28 -6.35 0.81
N SER A 116 -17.83 -5.14 0.68
CA SER A 116 -17.41 -4.01 1.50
C SER A 116 -17.73 -4.28 2.96
N ALA A 117 -16.76 -4.05 3.84
CA ALA A 117 -16.95 -4.23 5.27
C ALA A 117 -18.00 -3.28 5.87
N ALA A 118 -18.34 -2.19 5.16
CA ALA A 118 -19.45 -1.32 5.54
C ALA A 118 -20.82 -2.01 5.44
N THR A 119 -20.90 -3.13 4.71
CA THR A 119 -22.13 -3.93 4.55
C THR A 119 -22.17 -5.15 5.47
N LEU A 120 -21.13 -5.37 6.29
CA LEU A 120 -21.16 -6.44 7.28
C LEU A 120 -22.26 -6.18 8.31
N PRO A 121 -22.94 -7.23 8.79
CA PRO A 121 -23.90 -7.07 9.87
C PRO A 121 -23.19 -6.48 11.09
N ALA A 122 -23.89 -5.61 11.83
CA ALA A 122 -23.40 -5.18 13.13
C ALA A 122 -23.14 -6.41 14.01
N PHE A 123 -21.95 -6.46 14.63
CA PHE A 123 -21.63 -7.53 15.55
C PHE A 123 -22.60 -7.48 16.74
N LYS A 124 -23.43 -8.52 16.87
CA LYS A 124 -24.38 -8.64 17.97
C LYS A 124 -23.66 -9.28 19.15
N ALA A 125 -23.16 -8.44 20.06
CA ALA A 125 -22.72 -8.94 21.37
C ALA A 125 -23.93 -9.52 22.11
N ALA A 126 -23.73 -10.59 22.86
CA ALA A 126 -24.75 -11.09 23.78
C ALA A 126 -25.13 -9.97 24.76
N GLU A 127 -26.41 -9.85 25.08
CA GLU A 127 -26.85 -8.94 26.14
C GLU A 127 -26.27 -9.45 27.47
N THR A 128 -25.61 -8.57 28.21
CA THR A 128 -25.00 -8.93 29.49
C THR A 128 -26.04 -8.86 30.61
N GLU A 129 -26.33 -10.00 31.22
CA GLU A 129 -27.22 -10.08 32.39
C GLU A 129 -26.45 -9.71 33.67
N ILE A 130 -26.13 -8.43 33.84
CA ILE A 130 -25.49 -7.93 35.07
C ILE A 130 -26.55 -7.52 36.10
N PRO A 131 -26.59 -8.15 37.29
CA PRO A 131 -27.46 -7.75 38.38
C PRO A 131 -27.26 -6.27 38.76
N GLU A 132 -28.36 -5.56 39.04
CA GLU A 132 -28.32 -4.12 39.41
C GLU A 132 -27.40 -3.85 40.63
N ALA A 133 -27.35 -4.79 41.58
CA ALA A 133 -26.48 -4.70 42.75
C ALA A 133 -24.99 -4.62 42.35
N ILE A 134 -24.57 -5.33 41.29
CA ILE A 134 -23.21 -5.25 40.77
C ILE A 134 -23.02 -3.95 39.99
N ARG A 135 -23.99 -3.55 39.16
CA ARG A 135 -23.92 -2.26 38.44
C ARG A 135 -23.73 -1.07 39.39
N ALA A 136 -24.34 -1.11 40.57
CA ALA A 136 -24.26 -0.04 41.56
C ALA A 136 -22.90 0.06 42.27
N VAL A 137 -22.15 -1.05 42.37
CA VAL A 137 -20.92 -1.13 43.19
C VAL A 137 -19.67 -1.31 42.33
N CYS A 138 -19.80 -1.83 41.11
CA CYS A 138 -18.68 -2.17 40.26
C CYS A 138 -17.89 -0.92 39.86
N GLN A 139 -16.64 -0.85 40.32
CA GLN A 139 -15.69 0.15 39.87
C GLN A 139 -14.64 -0.53 38.98
N PRO A 140 -14.09 0.17 37.98
CA PRO A 140 -13.03 -0.36 37.11
C PRO A 140 -11.67 -0.35 37.83
N SER A 141 -11.59 -1.04 38.98
CA SER A 141 -10.38 -1.22 39.79
C SER A 141 -10.11 -2.71 39.99
N ALA A 142 -8.84 -3.10 40.06
CA ALA A 142 -8.44 -4.51 40.21
C ALA A 142 -9.14 -5.18 41.41
N GLN A 143 -9.15 -4.51 42.56
CA GLN A 143 -9.77 -5.04 43.78
C GLN A 143 -11.29 -5.24 43.64
N SER A 144 -12.00 -4.30 42.99
CA SER A 144 -13.45 -4.43 42.78
C SER A 144 -13.77 -5.57 41.82
N ILE A 145 -13.03 -5.66 40.70
CA ILE A 145 -13.23 -6.69 39.68
C ILE A 145 -12.91 -8.08 40.25
N GLU A 146 -11.77 -8.23 40.90
CA GLU A 146 -11.35 -9.49 41.54
C GLU A 146 -12.34 -9.94 42.62
N GLY A 147 -12.87 -9.00 43.42
CA GLY A 147 -13.87 -9.31 44.43
C GLY A 147 -15.19 -9.80 43.85
N ILE A 148 -15.65 -9.22 42.73
CA ILE A 148 -16.88 -9.64 42.05
C ILE A 148 -16.69 -11.03 41.41
N ILE A 149 -15.56 -11.27 40.76
CA ILE A 149 -15.24 -12.57 40.16
C ILE A 149 -15.16 -13.66 41.24
N ALA A 150 -14.48 -13.38 42.35
CA ALA A 150 -14.36 -14.33 43.46
C ALA A 150 -15.70 -14.68 44.11
N ALA A 151 -16.68 -13.78 44.06
CA ALA A 151 -18.03 -14.03 44.58
C ALA A 151 -18.85 -14.97 43.68
N GLY A 152 -18.45 -15.18 42.41
CA GLY A 152 -19.13 -16.10 41.49
C GLY A 152 -20.56 -15.71 41.13
N VAL A 153 -20.92 -14.43 41.27
CA VAL A 153 -22.30 -13.94 41.08
C VAL A 153 -22.62 -13.72 39.59
N VAL A 154 -21.60 -13.46 38.76
CA VAL A 154 -21.72 -13.18 37.32
C VAL A 154 -20.58 -13.89 36.62
N SER A 155 -20.80 -14.31 35.36
CA SER A 155 -19.73 -14.87 34.55
C SER A 155 -18.59 -13.86 34.38
N THR A 156 -17.35 -14.34 34.36
CA THR A 156 -16.19 -13.47 34.12
C THR A 156 -16.37 -12.67 32.83
N GLU A 157 -16.90 -13.32 31.80
CA GLU A 157 -17.14 -12.70 30.50
C GLU A 157 -18.14 -11.55 30.55
N ASP A 158 -19.34 -11.76 31.11
CA ASP A 158 -20.38 -10.74 31.19
C ASP A 158 -19.87 -9.53 31.96
N LEU A 159 -19.17 -9.76 33.08
CA LEU A 159 -18.57 -8.70 33.87
C LEU A 159 -17.61 -7.84 33.02
N PHE A 160 -16.76 -8.46 32.22
CA PHE A 160 -15.80 -7.74 31.40
C PHE A 160 -16.43 -7.04 30.20
N GLN A 161 -17.40 -7.66 29.54
CA GLN A 161 -18.19 -7.00 28.51
C GLN A 161 -18.88 -5.74 29.08
N PHE A 162 -19.51 -5.87 30.25
CA PHE A 162 -20.13 -4.75 30.95
C PHE A 162 -19.12 -3.65 31.33
N LEU A 163 -17.96 -4.02 31.87
CA LEU A 163 -16.92 -3.07 32.26
C LEU A 163 -16.36 -2.30 31.06
N LEU A 164 -16.13 -2.98 29.94
CA LEU A 164 -15.62 -2.36 28.71
C LEU A 164 -16.65 -1.46 28.04
N GLU A 165 -17.94 -1.82 28.14
CA GLU A 165 -19.04 -1.01 27.64
C GLU A 165 -19.31 0.22 28.53
N THR A 166 -19.30 0.05 29.85
CA THR A 166 -19.63 1.12 30.81
C THR A 166 -18.45 2.05 31.06
N TYR A 167 -17.22 1.54 31.00
CA TYR A 167 -15.99 2.29 31.30
C TYR A 167 -14.95 2.17 30.17
N PRO A 168 -15.27 2.55 28.91
CA PRO A 168 -14.34 2.38 27.79
C PRO A 168 -13.02 3.14 28.01
N ALA A 169 -13.06 4.31 28.65
CA ALA A 169 -11.87 5.09 29.02
C ALA A 169 -10.90 4.36 29.99
N ARG A 170 -11.34 3.24 30.59
CA ARG A 170 -10.55 2.41 31.50
C ARG A 170 -10.12 1.08 30.86
N ALA A 171 -10.29 0.91 29.55
CA ALA A 171 -9.91 -0.31 28.84
C ALA A 171 -8.48 -0.78 29.15
N LYS A 172 -7.52 0.14 29.19
CA LYS A 172 -6.11 -0.16 29.55
C LYS A 172 -5.93 -0.74 30.96
N THR A 173 -6.79 -0.37 31.90
CA THR A 173 -6.77 -0.92 33.26
C THR A 173 -7.49 -2.26 33.33
N ILE A 174 -8.57 -2.41 32.55
CA ILE A 174 -9.42 -3.62 32.55
C ILE A 174 -8.72 -4.78 31.81
N LEU A 175 -8.06 -4.53 30.68
CA LEU A 175 -7.51 -5.55 29.79
C LEU A 175 -6.42 -6.45 30.44
N PRO A 176 -5.49 -5.94 31.27
CA PRO A 176 -4.53 -6.80 31.98
C PRO A 176 -5.20 -7.71 33.01
N ILE A 177 -6.24 -7.21 33.70
CA ILE A 177 -7.02 -8.00 34.65
C ILE A 177 -7.77 -9.08 33.87
N LEU A 178 -8.40 -8.72 32.76
CA LEU A 178 -9.06 -9.62 31.82
C LEU A 178 -8.15 -10.78 31.43
N LEU A 179 -6.95 -10.47 30.95
CA LEU A 179 -5.97 -11.47 30.53
C LEU A 179 -5.60 -12.43 31.67
N ARG A 180 -5.39 -11.91 32.89
CA ARG A 180 -5.01 -12.72 34.05
C ARG A 180 -6.15 -13.64 34.51
N GLU A 181 -7.39 -13.17 34.47
CA GLU A 181 -8.55 -13.99 34.85
C GLU A 181 -8.91 -15.01 33.75
N TYR A 182 -8.78 -14.66 32.47
CA TYR A 182 -8.97 -15.61 31.36
C TYR A 182 -8.01 -16.80 31.42
N GLN A 183 -6.76 -16.59 31.84
CA GLN A 183 -5.78 -17.67 32.02
C GLN A 183 -6.21 -18.72 33.06
N LYS A 184 -7.24 -18.45 33.87
CA LYS A 184 -7.76 -19.36 34.89
C LYS A 184 -9.03 -20.10 34.44
N LEU A 185 -9.71 -19.63 33.39
CA LEU A 185 -10.99 -20.18 32.96
C LEU A 185 -10.81 -21.46 32.11
N PRO A 186 -11.73 -22.44 32.21
CA PRO A 186 -11.71 -23.61 31.35
C PRO A 186 -12.08 -23.24 29.90
N PRO A 187 -11.51 -23.91 28.88
CA PRO A 187 -11.73 -23.56 27.47
C PRO A 187 -13.19 -23.58 26.99
N ALA A 188 -14.04 -24.39 27.64
CA ALA A 188 -15.42 -24.60 27.22
C ALA A 188 -16.35 -23.41 27.52
N GLU A 189 -15.93 -22.46 28.36
CA GLU A 189 -16.76 -21.34 28.85
C GLU A 189 -16.49 -20.02 28.11
N LEU A 190 -15.72 -20.06 27.01
CA LEU A 190 -15.15 -18.85 26.42
C LEU A 190 -15.92 -18.40 25.18
N HIS A 191 -16.83 -17.43 25.34
CA HIS A 191 -17.40 -16.65 24.25
C HIS A 191 -16.57 -15.37 23.98
N LEU A 192 -15.23 -15.50 24.00
CA LEU A 192 -14.25 -14.40 23.98
C LEU A 192 -14.49 -13.35 22.89
N GLU A 193 -15.10 -13.74 21.78
CA GLU A 193 -15.35 -12.85 20.66
C GLU A 193 -16.14 -11.58 21.05
N GLY A 194 -17.16 -11.71 21.92
CA GLY A 194 -17.93 -10.57 22.41
C GLY A 194 -17.07 -9.62 23.23
N THR A 195 -16.32 -10.15 24.19
CA THR A 195 -15.40 -9.38 25.03
C THR A 195 -14.27 -8.75 24.23
N LEU A 196 -13.71 -9.46 23.26
CA LEU A 196 -12.69 -8.96 22.36
C LEU A 196 -13.23 -7.80 21.52
N HIS A 197 -14.42 -7.95 20.94
CA HIS A 197 -15.06 -6.88 20.19
C HIS A 197 -15.27 -5.63 21.06
N ARG A 198 -15.81 -5.79 22.28
CA ARG A 198 -15.97 -4.68 23.24
C ARG A 198 -14.64 -4.06 23.64
N ALA A 199 -13.61 -4.85 23.85
CA ALA A 199 -12.27 -4.37 24.16
C ALA A 199 -11.74 -3.50 23.01
N LEU A 200 -11.83 -3.99 21.77
CA LEU A 200 -11.38 -3.27 20.58
C LEU A 200 -12.14 -1.95 20.38
N LEU A 201 -13.47 -1.96 20.57
CA LEU A 201 -14.29 -0.75 20.53
C LEU A 201 -13.90 0.25 21.63
N ALA A 202 -13.58 -0.24 22.83
CA ALA A 202 -13.16 0.63 23.91
C ALA A 202 -11.85 1.38 23.60
N PHE A 203 -10.97 0.81 22.76
CA PHE A 203 -9.76 1.49 22.26
C PHE A 203 -10.02 2.45 21.09
N GLU A 204 -11.23 2.55 20.55
CA GLU A 204 -11.54 3.47 19.47
C GLU A 204 -11.34 4.93 19.94
N GLY A 205 -10.52 5.69 19.20
CA GLY A 205 -10.14 7.05 19.58
C GLY A 205 -9.09 7.17 20.70
N GLN A 206 -8.63 6.05 21.27
CA GLN A 206 -7.56 6.06 22.28
C GLN A 206 -6.18 5.84 21.64
N THR A 207 -5.14 6.30 22.34
CA THR A 207 -3.75 5.98 21.97
C THR A 207 -3.44 4.54 22.35
N VAL A 208 -3.08 3.71 21.37
CA VAL A 208 -2.65 2.32 21.58
C VAL A 208 -1.13 2.29 21.60
N ASP A 209 -0.56 1.78 22.68
CA ASP A 209 0.89 1.61 22.83
C ASP A 209 1.32 0.14 22.63
N LYS A 210 2.62 -0.12 22.78
CA LYS A 210 3.20 -1.46 22.58
C LYS A 210 2.72 -2.45 23.64
N GLU A 211 2.50 -1.99 24.86
CA GLU A 211 2.05 -2.84 25.97
C GLU A 211 0.61 -3.29 25.72
N ASP A 212 -0.26 -2.38 25.27
CA ASP A 212 -1.63 -2.72 24.87
C ASP A 212 -1.65 -3.81 23.78
N ILE A 213 -0.78 -3.68 22.76
CA ILE A 213 -0.64 -4.68 21.68
C ILE A 213 -0.16 -6.03 22.22
N GLU A 214 0.81 -6.04 23.14
CA GLU A 214 1.34 -7.26 23.74
C GLU A 214 0.29 -7.96 24.61
N VAL A 215 -0.50 -7.21 25.40
CA VAL A 215 -1.61 -7.75 26.18
C VAL A 215 -2.68 -8.37 25.26
N LEU A 216 -3.07 -7.66 24.20
CA LEU A 216 -4.06 -8.18 23.26
C LEU A 216 -3.56 -9.41 22.50
N ASN A 217 -2.30 -9.42 22.05
CA ASN A 217 -1.73 -10.59 21.38
C ASN A 217 -1.71 -11.82 22.30
N ARG A 218 -1.36 -11.67 23.58
CA ARG A 218 -1.44 -12.78 24.54
C ARG A 218 -2.86 -13.32 24.69
N LEU A 219 -3.86 -12.44 24.69
CA LEU A 219 -5.26 -12.85 24.73
C LEU A 219 -5.65 -13.65 23.47
N LEU A 220 -5.22 -13.19 22.29
CA LEU A 220 -5.49 -13.85 21.01
C LEU A 220 -4.71 -15.18 20.83
N ASP A 221 -3.52 -15.28 21.41
CA ASP A 221 -2.71 -16.51 21.41
C ASP A 221 -3.34 -17.58 22.32
N ASN A 222 -3.85 -17.17 23.49
CA ASN A 222 -4.63 -18.05 24.36
C ASN A 222 -5.88 -18.57 23.62
N TYR A 223 -6.63 -17.66 23.01
CA TYR A 223 -7.79 -18.02 22.19
C TYR A 223 -7.42 -18.99 21.06
N SER A 224 -6.31 -18.75 20.36
CA SER A 224 -5.88 -19.66 19.28
C SER A 224 -5.51 -21.05 19.79
N THR A 225 -4.87 -21.11 20.95
CA THR A 225 -4.47 -22.37 21.60
C THR A 225 -5.71 -23.19 21.99
N GLU A 226 -6.74 -22.53 22.50
CA GLU A 226 -8.00 -23.17 22.92
C GLU A 226 -8.80 -23.73 21.75
N PHE A 227 -8.93 -22.97 20.66
CA PHE A 227 -9.68 -23.42 19.47
C PHE A 227 -8.87 -24.38 18.58
N GLY A 228 -7.58 -24.61 18.88
CA GLY A 228 -6.66 -25.39 18.04
C GLY A 228 -6.49 -24.82 16.63
N ARG A 229 -6.84 -23.54 16.45
CA ARG A 229 -6.86 -22.83 15.17
C ARG A 229 -6.44 -21.40 15.42
N ARG A 230 -5.87 -20.79 14.39
CA ARG A 230 -5.50 -19.38 14.46
C ARG A 230 -6.74 -18.51 14.66
N TYR A 231 -6.66 -17.52 15.57
CA TYR A 231 -7.77 -16.61 15.87
C TYR A 231 -8.35 -15.96 14.61
N GLU A 232 -7.52 -15.66 13.60
CA GLU A 232 -7.98 -15.05 12.34
C GLU A 232 -8.91 -15.96 11.51
N GLN A 233 -8.93 -17.27 11.81
CA GLN A 233 -9.82 -18.23 11.17
C GLN A 233 -11.17 -18.33 11.87
N VAL A 234 -11.27 -17.95 13.14
CA VAL A 234 -12.45 -18.16 13.98
C VAL A 234 -13.26 -16.88 14.18
N LEU A 235 -12.60 -15.75 14.48
CA LEU A 235 -13.27 -14.46 14.73
C LEU A 235 -14.14 -13.99 13.56
N ASP A 236 -15.23 -13.27 13.78
CA ASP A 236 -16.08 -12.64 12.76
C ASP A 236 -15.32 -11.55 11.99
N ALA A 237 -15.77 -11.27 10.76
CA ALA A 237 -15.16 -10.25 9.91
C ALA A 237 -15.23 -8.85 10.54
N THR A 238 -16.29 -8.54 11.28
CA THR A 238 -16.45 -7.26 11.99
C THR A 238 -15.40 -7.12 13.08
N VAL A 239 -15.18 -8.18 13.86
CA VAL A 239 -14.15 -8.21 14.92
C VAL A 239 -12.76 -8.10 14.30
N LEU A 240 -12.49 -8.78 13.18
CA LEU A 240 -11.23 -8.64 12.45
C LEU A 240 -11.01 -7.23 11.90
N GLN A 241 -12.06 -6.53 11.46
CA GLN A 241 -11.93 -5.12 11.05
C GLN A 241 -11.57 -4.22 12.24
N GLN A 242 -12.19 -4.41 13.40
CA GLN A 242 -11.82 -3.65 14.60
C GLN A 242 -10.41 -3.99 15.08
N LEU A 243 -10.02 -5.26 14.95
CA LEU A 243 -8.66 -5.70 15.26
C LEU A 243 -7.63 -5.05 14.32
N LEU A 244 -7.95 -4.93 13.03
CA LEU A 244 -7.12 -4.20 12.07
C LEU A 244 -6.96 -2.73 12.48
N ARG A 245 -8.04 -2.05 12.86
CA ARG A 245 -8.00 -0.66 13.35
C ARG A 245 -7.10 -0.53 14.57
N PHE A 246 -7.24 -1.44 15.54
CA PHE A 246 -6.42 -1.47 16.74
C PHE A 246 -4.92 -1.64 16.43
N TYR A 247 -4.57 -2.55 15.53
CA TYR A 247 -3.15 -2.71 15.14
C TYR A 247 -2.63 -1.50 14.37
N ILE A 248 -3.46 -0.83 13.57
CA ILE A 248 -3.07 0.38 12.85
C ILE A 248 -2.80 1.53 13.84
N SER A 249 -3.69 1.75 14.80
CA SER A 249 -3.54 2.80 15.82
C SER A 249 -2.31 2.56 16.69
N GLY A 250 -2.01 1.30 17.02
CA GLY A 250 -0.79 0.89 17.72
C GLY A 250 0.49 0.87 16.86
N SER A 251 0.42 1.29 15.60
CA SER A 251 1.53 1.26 14.64
C SER A 251 2.16 -0.15 14.43
N ALA A 252 1.40 -1.22 14.67
CA ALA A 252 1.84 -2.60 14.50
C ALA A 252 1.67 -3.05 13.04
N LEU A 253 2.58 -2.63 12.16
CA LEU A 253 2.49 -2.88 10.70
C LEU A 253 2.38 -4.39 10.37
N THR A 254 3.16 -5.24 11.03
CA THR A 254 3.15 -6.70 10.78
C THR A 254 1.79 -7.31 11.09
N ASN A 255 1.25 -7.03 12.28
CA ASN A 255 -0.08 -7.50 12.68
C ASN A 255 -1.17 -6.92 11.77
N SER A 256 -1.11 -5.62 11.47
CA SER A 256 -2.04 -4.96 10.54
C SER A 256 -2.06 -5.64 9.17
N ARG A 257 -0.88 -5.94 8.60
CA ARG A 257 -0.76 -6.65 7.32
C ARG A 257 -1.38 -8.05 7.41
N THR A 258 -1.08 -8.81 8.45
CA THR A 258 -1.61 -10.17 8.63
C THR A 258 -3.13 -10.13 8.72
N THR A 259 -3.70 -9.27 9.58
CA THR A 259 -5.16 -9.13 9.73
C THR A 259 -5.83 -8.68 8.43
N LEU A 260 -5.25 -7.72 7.71
CA LEU A 260 -5.72 -7.30 6.39
C LEU A 260 -5.76 -8.48 5.41
N GLN A 261 -4.69 -9.28 5.34
CA GLN A 261 -4.66 -10.45 4.45
C GLN A 261 -5.72 -11.50 4.80
N PHE A 262 -6.07 -11.67 6.08
CA PHE A 262 -7.14 -12.58 6.48
C PHE A 262 -8.53 -12.07 6.10
N LEU A 263 -8.80 -10.77 6.23
CA LEU A 263 -10.04 -10.16 5.72
C LEU A 263 -10.19 -10.39 4.21
N LEU A 264 -9.12 -10.15 3.43
CA LEU A 264 -9.14 -10.36 1.98
C LEU A 264 -9.35 -11.83 1.60
N LYS A 265 -8.73 -12.77 2.33
CA LYS A 265 -8.95 -14.21 2.11
C LYS A 265 -10.40 -14.63 2.32
N ARG A 266 -11.11 -13.93 3.22
CA ARG A 266 -12.53 -14.09 3.50
C ARG A 266 -13.44 -13.31 2.55
N GLY A 267 -12.88 -12.64 1.55
CA GLY A 267 -13.65 -11.86 0.58
C GLY A 267 -14.18 -10.54 1.14
N VAL A 268 -13.54 -9.97 2.17
CA VAL A 268 -13.97 -8.72 2.81
C VAL A 268 -12.97 -7.60 2.48
N CYS A 269 -13.46 -6.52 1.90
CA CYS A 269 -12.69 -5.29 1.72
C CYS A 269 -12.90 -4.38 2.94
N PRO A 270 -11.85 -4.00 3.69
CA PRO A 270 -12.00 -3.03 4.77
C PRO A 270 -12.58 -1.70 4.25
N ILE A 271 -13.25 -0.96 5.13
CA ILE A 271 -13.80 0.35 4.76
C ILE A 271 -12.69 1.35 4.38
N PRO A 272 -12.98 2.35 3.52
CA PRO A 272 -11.97 3.28 3.00
C PRO A 272 -11.12 3.98 4.06
N GLU A 273 -11.71 4.36 5.19
CA GLU A 273 -11.00 5.06 6.27
C GLU A 273 -9.93 4.18 6.92
N VAL A 274 -10.20 2.88 7.03
CA VAL A 274 -9.25 1.88 7.57
C VAL A 274 -8.13 1.61 6.57
N LEU A 275 -8.46 1.58 5.27
CA LEU A 275 -7.45 1.47 4.22
C LEU A 275 -6.53 2.69 4.21
N ASP A 276 -7.08 3.91 4.28
CA ASP A 276 -6.28 5.13 4.37
C ASP A 276 -5.33 5.11 5.55
N ALA A 277 -5.83 4.76 6.74
CA ALA A 277 -5.01 4.62 7.93
C ALA A 277 -3.90 3.56 7.77
N TYR A 278 -4.20 2.42 7.11
CA TYR A 278 -3.20 1.39 6.81
C TYR A 278 -2.11 1.88 5.85
N PHE A 279 -2.49 2.58 4.76
CA PHE A 279 -1.54 3.10 3.79
C PHE A 279 -0.67 4.24 4.37
N LEU A 280 -1.23 5.07 5.26
CA LEU A 280 -0.46 6.06 6.02
C LEU A 280 0.51 5.40 7.00
N LEU A 281 0.08 4.34 7.69
CA LEU A 281 0.97 3.54 8.55
C LEU A 281 2.13 2.96 7.73
N LEU A 282 1.84 2.42 6.55
CA LEU A 282 2.86 1.88 5.64
C LEU A 282 3.89 2.96 5.26
N GLU A 283 3.43 4.16 4.91
CA GLU A 283 4.30 5.27 4.55
C GLU A 283 5.18 5.75 5.72
N LYS A 284 4.59 5.83 6.92
CA LYS A 284 5.31 6.19 8.15
C LYS A 284 6.36 5.15 8.54
N ALA A 285 5.99 3.87 8.53
CA ALA A 285 6.85 2.76 8.94
C ALA A 285 7.98 2.50 7.94
N ILE A 286 7.72 2.64 6.64
CA ILE A 286 8.68 2.42 5.55
C ILE A 286 9.04 3.76 4.89
N SER A 287 9.70 4.62 5.67
CA SER A 287 10.08 5.98 5.30
C SER A 287 11.53 6.06 4.80
N VAL A 288 11.95 7.25 4.35
CA VAL A 288 13.36 7.52 4.00
C VAL A 288 14.29 7.32 5.21
N LYS A 289 13.79 7.56 6.43
CA LYS A 289 14.58 7.38 7.66
C LYS A 289 14.81 5.90 7.97
N SER A 290 13.79 5.06 7.84
CA SER A 290 13.90 3.62 8.13
C SER A 290 14.52 2.82 6.99
N GLN A 291 14.29 3.23 5.74
CA GLN A 291 14.81 2.58 4.53
C GLN A 291 15.29 3.67 3.55
N PRO A 292 16.57 4.12 3.66
CA PRO A 292 17.09 5.21 2.82
C PRO A 292 17.12 4.87 1.33
N ASP A 293 17.49 3.64 1.00
CA ASP A 293 17.51 3.14 -0.37
C ASP A 293 16.09 3.10 -0.96
N LEU A 294 15.90 3.79 -2.10
CA LEU A 294 14.60 3.92 -2.74
C LEU A 294 14.05 2.56 -3.18
N GLN A 295 14.90 1.68 -3.71
CA GLN A 295 14.45 0.39 -4.23
C GLN A 295 14.08 -0.55 -3.07
N ALA A 296 14.90 -0.64 -2.02
CA ALA A 296 14.58 -1.39 -0.81
C ALA A 296 13.27 -0.90 -0.17
N ARG A 297 13.06 0.42 -0.13
CA ARG A 297 11.82 1.03 0.35
C ARG A 297 10.61 0.64 -0.51
N ARG A 298 10.73 0.73 -1.84
CA ARG A 298 9.66 0.29 -2.78
C ARG A 298 9.33 -1.18 -2.58
N LEU A 299 10.34 -2.05 -2.54
CA LEU A 299 10.16 -3.48 -2.35
C LEU A 299 9.49 -3.81 -1.02
N ALA A 300 9.88 -3.13 0.07
CA ALA A 300 9.27 -3.31 1.37
C ALA A 300 7.79 -2.89 1.37
N LYS A 301 7.46 -1.75 0.73
CA LYS A 301 6.06 -1.32 0.57
C LYS A 301 5.27 -2.33 -0.26
N MET A 302 5.82 -2.76 -1.39
CA MET A 302 5.21 -3.75 -2.29
C MET A 302 4.95 -5.08 -1.58
N ALA A 303 5.88 -5.55 -0.76
CA ALA A 303 5.67 -6.76 0.05
C ALA A 303 4.48 -6.62 1.00
N CYS A 304 4.28 -5.45 1.61
CA CYS A 304 3.11 -5.20 2.47
C CYS A 304 1.79 -5.18 1.70
N ILE A 305 1.79 -4.73 0.43
CA ILE A 305 0.57 -4.61 -0.39
C ILE A 305 0.40 -5.72 -1.45
N ALA A 306 1.21 -6.79 -1.41
CA ALA A 306 1.22 -7.84 -2.44
C ALA A 306 -0.15 -8.50 -2.69
N GLY A 307 -1.03 -8.51 -1.69
CA GLY A 307 -2.40 -9.06 -1.77
C GLY A 307 -3.48 -8.02 -2.05
N CYS A 308 -3.14 -6.74 -2.25
CA CYS A 308 -4.11 -5.65 -2.34
C CYS A 308 -4.71 -5.47 -3.73
N ALA A 309 -4.33 -6.26 -4.75
CA ALA A 309 -4.90 -6.13 -6.09
C ALA A 309 -6.45 -6.13 -6.12
N PRO A 310 -7.15 -6.99 -5.34
CA PRO A 310 -8.61 -6.99 -5.28
C PRO A 310 -9.17 -5.74 -4.59
N ILE A 311 -8.44 -5.16 -3.64
CA ILE A 311 -8.79 -3.88 -3.03
C ILE A 311 -8.76 -2.78 -4.09
N LEU A 312 -7.68 -2.67 -4.87
CA LEU A 312 -7.50 -1.57 -5.83
C LEU A 312 -8.54 -1.55 -6.95
N LYS A 313 -9.20 -2.69 -7.22
CA LYS A 313 -10.32 -2.80 -8.15
C LYS A 313 -11.66 -2.45 -7.52
N HIS A 314 -11.76 -2.55 -6.19
CA HIS A 314 -12.97 -2.24 -5.44
C HIS A 314 -13.00 -0.78 -4.97
N THR A 315 -11.85 -0.24 -4.59
CA THR A 315 -11.70 1.12 -4.06
C THR A 315 -10.28 1.63 -4.25
N ILE A 316 -10.14 2.91 -4.59
CA ILE A 316 -8.89 3.66 -4.48
C ILE A 316 -9.20 5.06 -4.01
N THR A 317 -8.67 5.42 -2.84
CA THR A 317 -8.78 6.76 -2.27
C THR A 317 -7.62 7.63 -2.75
N ALA A 318 -7.69 8.93 -2.49
CA ALA A 318 -6.58 9.85 -2.75
C ALA A 318 -5.32 9.46 -1.96
N THR A 319 -5.47 9.04 -0.70
CA THR A 319 -4.37 8.56 0.14
C THR A 319 -3.70 7.31 -0.44
N MET A 320 -4.51 6.32 -0.85
CA MET A 320 -3.99 5.09 -1.47
C MET A 320 -3.23 5.41 -2.76
N LEU A 321 -3.81 6.22 -3.64
CA LEU A 321 -3.19 6.61 -4.91
C LEU A 321 -1.84 7.30 -4.68
N ARG A 322 -1.76 8.20 -3.69
CA ARG A 322 -0.51 8.88 -3.32
C ARG A 322 0.59 7.89 -2.93
N VAL A 323 0.27 6.96 -2.03
CA VAL A 323 1.24 5.98 -1.52
C VAL A 323 1.66 5.00 -2.62
N LEU A 324 0.72 4.54 -3.45
CA LEU A 324 0.97 3.63 -4.57
C LEU A 324 1.82 4.29 -5.67
N THR A 325 1.59 5.57 -5.95
CA THR A 325 2.42 6.37 -6.87
C THR A 325 3.88 6.40 -6.42
N GLY A 326 4.14 6.52 -5.11
CA GLY A 326 5.48 6.42 -4.55
C GLY A 326 6.11 5.01 -4.63
N CYS A 327 5.31 3.97 -4.83
CA CYS A 327 5.76 2.59 -4.98
C CYS A 327 6.09 2.25 -6.45
N ALA A 328 5.49 2.95 -7.41
CA ALA A 328 5.73 2.73 -8.83
C ALA A 328 7.20 2.98 -9.21
N ALA A 329 7.69 2.17 -10.14
CA ALA A 329 9.01 2.23 -10.75
C ALA A 329 8.97 2.45 -12.27
N HIS A 330 7.77 2.44 -12.88
CA HIS A 330 7.60 2.63 -14.32
C HIS A 330 6.33 3.42 -14.69
N THR A 331 6.37 4.15 -15.81
CA THR A 331 5.24 4.94 -16.32
C THR A 331 3.98 4.11 -16.51
N GLY A 332 4.11 2.90 -17.06
CA GLY A 332 2.97 2.00 -17.25
C GLY A 332 2.27 1.59 -15.95
N GLU A 333 2.95 1.61 -14.81
CA GLU A 333 2.32 1.36 -13.51
C GLU A 333 1.51 2.58 -13.05
N ILE A 334 2.00 3.79 -13.30
CA ILE A 334 1.24 5.03 -13.04
C ILE A 334 0.00 5.10 -13.93
N LEU A 335 0.13 4.78 -15.23
CA LEU A 335 -1.01 4.76 -16.14
C LEU A 335 -2.07 3.75 -15.68
N HIS A 336 -1.64 2.58 -15.21
CA HIS A 336 -2.56 1.58 -14.67
C HIS A 336 -3.24 2.03 -13.36
N LEU A 337 -2.53 2.73 -12.47
CA LEU A 337 -3.14 3.35 -11.29
C LEU A 337 -4.19 4.40 -11.67
N VAL A 338 -3.93 5.21 -12.71
CA VAL A 338 -4.89 6.17 -13.23
C VAL A 338 -6.12 5.46 -13.81
N GLU A 339 -5.96 4.34 -14.51
CA GLU A 339 -7.06 3.51 -15.01
C GLU A 339 -7.91 2.93 -13.87
N LEU A 340 -7.27 2.41 -12.81
CA LEU A 340 -7.96 1.91 -11.62
C LEU A 340 -8.76 3.03 -10.94
N ALA A 341 -8.17 4.21 -10.79
CA ALA A 341 -8.86 5.38 -10.24
C ALA A 341 -10.00 5.87 -11.13
N ALA A 342 -9.83 5.83 -12.45
CA ALA A 342 -10.87 6.22 -13.42
C ALA A 342 -12.14 5.36 -13.32
N GLY A 343 -12.01 4.11 -12.84
CA GLY A 343 -13.15 3.23 -12.58
C GLY A 343 -13.97 3.56 -11.33
N MET A 344 -13.51 4.48 -10.47
CA MET A 344 -14.19 4.82 -9.21
C MET A 344 -15.19 5.96 -9.36
N PRO A 345 -16.27 6.00 -8.56
CA PRO A 345 -17.20 7.13 -8.54
C PRO A 345 -16.54 8.48 -8.20
N SER A 346 -15.54 8.46 -7.32
CA SER A 346 -14.77 9.64 -6.90
C SER A 346 -13.53 9.91 -7.77
N CYS A 347 -13.47 9.37 -8.99
CA CYS A 347 -12.25 9.40 -9.83
C CYS A 347 -11.67 10.80 -10.03
N LYS A 348 -12.53 11.80 -10.27
CA LYS A 348 -12.08 13.18 -10.55
C LYS A 348 -11.39 13.80 -9.35
N GLU A 349 -12.00 13.67 -8.16
CA GLU A 349 -11.45 14.18 -6.91
C GLU A 349 -10.12 13.49 -6.56
N VAL A 350 -10.12 12.14 -6.57
CA VAL A 350 -8.95 11.32 -6.27
C VAL A 350 -7.75 11.65 -7.18
N LEU A 351 -7.99 11.81 -8.48
CA LEU A 351 -6.95 12.15 -9.45
C LEU A 351 -6.47 13.61 -9.29
N GLN A 352 -7.37 14.57 -9.07
CA GLN A 352 -7.03 15.98 -8.89
C GLN A 352 -6.17 16.22 -7.65
N GLU A 353 -6.51 15.59 -6.52
CA GLU A 353 -5.72 15.68 -5.28
C GLU A 353 -4.30 15.13 -5.44
N ASN A 354 -4.10 14.22 -6.39
CA ASN A 354 -2.83 13.57 -6.67
C ASN A 354 -2.13 14.08 -7.93
N ALA A 355 -2.60 15.18 -8.53
CA ALA A 355 -2.13 15.65 -9.83
C ALA A 355 -0.61 15.88 -9.86
N VAL A 356 -0.10 16.58 -8.86
CA VAL A 356 1.34 16.91 -8.75
C VAL A 356 2.17 15.63 -8.58
N GLN A 357 1.72 14.70 -7.74
CA GLN A 357 2.43 13.46 -7.44
C GLN A 357 2.50 12.55 -8.67
N LEU A 358 1.39 12.40 -9.41
CA LEU A 358 1.34 11.59 -10.63
C LEU A 358 2.27 12.15 -11.71
N VAL A 359 2.21 13.47 -11.96
CA VAL A 359 3.06 14.13 -12.95
C VAL A 359 4.54 14.04 -12.55
N ASN A 360 4.86 14.31 -11.28
CA ASN A 360 6.23 14.24 -10.79
C ASN A 360 6.79 12.81 -10.90
N ALA A 361 5.99 11.78 -10.62
CA ALA A 361 6.40 10.39 -10.77
C ALA A 361 6.79 10.07 -12.22
N VAL A 362 5.92 10.36 -13.21
CA VAL A 362 6.22 10.06 -14.62
C VAL A 362 7.35 10.91 -15.20
N SER A 363 7.57 12.11 -14.63
CA SER A 363 8.63 13.02 -15.06
C SER A 363 10.04 12.66 -14.55
N SER A 364 10.16 11.68 -13.64
CA SER A 364 11.40 11.37 -12.93
C SER A 364 11.86 9.91 -13.03
N PHE A 365 11.12 9.04 -13.74
CA PHE A 365 11.50 7.63 -13.86
C PHE A 365 12.80 7.39 -14.61
N ALA A 366 13.17 8.28 -15.54
CA ALA A 366 14.38 8.14 -16.32
C ALA A 366 15.43 9.16 -15.84
N PRO A 367 16.58 8.72 -15.27
CA PRO A 367 17.54 9.60 -14.58
C PRO A 367 18.17 10.70 -15.44
N SER A 368 18.24 10.51 -16.77
CA SER A 368 18.62 11.55 -17.73
C SER A 368 18.29 11.19 -19.21
N PRO A 369 17.00 11.05 -19.55
CA PRO A 369 16.52 11.35 -20.90
C PRO A 369 15.31 12.28 -20.79
N ALA A 370 15.58 13.59 -20.88
CA ALA A 370 14.56 14.64 -20.92
C ALA A 370 13.41 14.30 -21.89
N VAL A 371 13.74 13.73 -23.05
CA VAL A 371 12.76 13.29 -24.06
C VAL A 371 11.85 12.17 -23.53
N GLU A 372 12.41 11.12 -22.89
CA GLU A 372 11.62 10.01 -22.36
C GLU A 372 10.68 10.49 -21.25
N ASN A 373 11.17 11.32 -20.32
CA ASN A 373 10.34 11.91 -19.26
C ASN A 373 9.22 12.78 -19.84
N CYS A 374 9.50 13.57 -20.88
CA CYS A 374 8.47 14.35 -21.57
C CYS A 374 7.43 13.46 -22.26
N THR A 375 7.87 12.39 -22.93
CA THR A 375 6.95 11.41 -23.53
C THR A 375 6.06 10.77 -22.47
N ASN A 376 6.62 10.42 -21.31
CA ASN A 376 5.86 9.86 -20.19
C ASN A 376 4.80 10.84 -19.66
N ILE A 377 5.13 12.14 -19.54
CA ILE A 377 4.16 13.19 -19.19
C ILE A 377 3.06 13.26 -20.25
N SER A 378 3.41 13.24 -21.54
CA SER A 378 2.42 13.31 -22.63
C SER A 378 1.45 12.13 -22.62
N LEU A 379 1.96 10.92 -22.36
CA LEU A 379 1.13 9.71 -22.23
C LEU A 379 0.17 9.81 -21.05
N LEU A 380 0.63 10.33 -19.90
CA LEU A 380 -0.23 10.56 -18.74
C LEU A 380 -1.34 11.56 -19.08
N LEU A 381 -0.99 12.70 -19.68
CA LEU A 381 -1.97 13.73 -20.06
C LEU A 381 -2.99 13.20 -21.06
N GLN A 382 -2.55 12.47 -22.09
CA GLN A 382 -3.45 11.85 -23.06
C GLN A 382 -4.46 10.93 -22.37
N ARG A 383 -4.01 10.13 -21.38
CA ARG A 383 -4.91 9.26 -20.63
C ARG A 383 -5.87 10.06 -19.74
N LEU A 384 -5.42 11.14 -19.12
CA LEU A 384 -6.28 12.03 -18.34
C LEU A 384 -7.30 12.77 -19.21
N GLU A 385 -6.96 13.18 -20.42
CA GLU A 385 -7.90 13.83 -21.36
C GLU A 385 -9.08 12.91 -21.72
N GLN A 386 -8.90 11.58 -21.68
CA GLN A 386 -10.01 10.62 -21.86
C GLN A 386 -10.97 10.62 -20.65
N ILE A 387 -10.47 10.97 -19.46
CA ILE A 387 -11.24 11.03 -18.21
C ILE A 387 -11.89 12.41 -18.03
N TYR A 388 -11.28 13.45 -18.58
CA TYR A 388 -11.72 14.84 -18.53
C TYR A 388 -12.02 15.39 -19.93
N PRO A 389 -13.14 14.97 -20.57
CA PRO A 389 -13.48 15.41 -21.93
C PRO A 389 -13.71 16.93 -22.03
N ASP A 390 -14.14 17.57 -20.94
CA ASP A 390 -14.38 19.02 -20.87
C ASP A 390 -13.09 19.85 -20.67
N GLY A 391 -11.93 19.18 -20.61
CA GLY A 391 -10.62 19.80 -20.40
C GLY A 391 -9.98 19.44 -19.07
N LEU A 392 -8.65 19.51 -19.04
CA LEU A 392 -7.86 19.11 -17.87
C LEU A 392 -8.02 20.09 -16.70
N PRO A 393 -8.15 19.59 -15.46
CA PRO A 393 -8.12 20.44 -14.26
C PRO A 393 -6.85 21.29 -14.18
N LYS A 394 -6.98 22.54 -13.68
CA LYS A 394 -5.86 23.50 -13.57
C LYS A 394 -4.63 22.91 -12.86
N GLN A 395 -4.83 22.04 -11.87
CA GLN A 395 -3.76 21.38 -11.13
C GLN A 395 -2.88 20.51 -12.04
N PHE A 396 -3.48 19.74 -12.95
CA PHE A 396 -2.73 18.92 -13.91
C PHE A 396 -1.99 19.79 -14.92
N VAL A 397 -2.65 20.83 -15.45
CA VAL A 397 -2.06 21.77 -16.40
C VAL A 397 -0.84 22.46 -15.80
N HIS A 398 -0.95 22.94 -14.56
CA HIS A 398 0.14 23.58 -13.83
C HIS A 398 1.29 22.60 -13.56
N ALA A 399 0.99 21.42 -12.98
CA ALA A 399 2.00 20.41 -12.68
C ALA A 399 2.75 19.95 -13.94
N ALA A 400 2.01 19.66 -15.02
CA ALA A 400 2.62 19.21 -16.28
C ALA A 400 3.46 20.32 -16.93
N SER A 401 2.98 21.57 -16.93
CA SER A 401 3.75 22.71 -17.43
C SER A 401 5.10 22.82 -16.72
N GLN A 402 5.10 22.75 -15.38
CA GLN A 402 6.33 22.78 -14.59
C GLN A 402 7.24 21.58 -14.92
N ALA A 403 6.68 20.37 -15.03
CA ALA A 403 7.45 19.18 -15.33
C ALA A 403 8.07 19.20 -16.74
N TYR A 404 7.37 19.68 -17.77
CA TYR A 404 7.94 19.86 -19.11
C TYR A 404 9.06 20.89 -19.12
N MET A 405 8.87 22.03 -18.46
CA MET A 405 9.91 23.07 -18.37
C MET A 405 11.14 22.58 -17.59
N HIS A 406 10.95 21.83 -16.50
CA HIS A 406 12.04 21.20 -15.75
C HIS A 406 12.81 20.17 -16.60
N ASN A 407 12.11 19.49 -17.52
CA ASN A 407 12.73 18.63 -18.53
C ASN A 407 13.09 19.39 -19.83
N GLY A 408 13.07 20.73 -19.82
CA GLY A 408 13.44 21.63 -20.92
C GLY A 408 12.70 21.42 -22.24
N ASN A 409 11.48 20.89 -22.19
CA ASN A 409 10.59 20.81 -23.36
C ASN A 409 9.61 21.99 -23.35
N TRP A 410 10.14 23.16 -23.69
CA TRP A 410 9.39 24.41 -23.73
C TRP A 410 8.26 24.39 -24.77
N GLY A 411 8.45 23.68 -25.89
CA GLY A 411 7.40 23.55 -26.91
C GLY A 411 6.18 22.80 -26.39
N ALA A 412 6.37 21.70 -25.65
CA ALA A 412 5.24 20.98 -25.04
C ALA A 412 4.52 21.83 -23.98
N ALA A 413 5.26 22.60 -23.17
CA ALA A 413 4.65 23.55 -22.25
C ALA A 413 3.82 24.62 -22.99
N ALA A 414 4.33 25.16 -24.10
CA ALA A 414 3.62 26.15 -24.92
C ALA A 414 2.33 25.57 -25.51
N VAL A 415 2.35 24.33 -26.01
CA VAL A 415 1.16 23.62 -26.50
C VAL A 415 0.10 23.50 -25.40
N ILE A 416 0.51 23.15 -24.18
CA ILE A 416 -0.41 23.05 -23.04
C ILE A 416 -0.99 24.42 -22.67
N TRP A 417 -0.18 25.49 -22.68
CA TRP A 417 -0.67 26.83 -22.38
C TRP A 417 -1.62 27.38 -23.43
N ASN A 418 -1.36 27.12 -24.71
CA ASN A 418 -2.27 27.49 -25.78
C ASN A 418 -3.61 26.74 -25.69
N ARG A 419 -3.58 25.48 -25.23
CA ARG A 419 -4.78 24.65 -25.11
C ARG A 419 -5.60 24.92 -23.85
N TYR A 420 -4.95 25.18 -22.72
CA TYR A 420 -5.59 25.24 -21.40
C TYR A 420 -5.39 26.56 -20.65
N GLY A 421 -4.71 27.53 -21.26
CA GLY A 421 -4.33 28.79 -20.64
C GLY A 421 -3.02 28.72 -19.86
N VAL A 422 -2.40 29.89 -19.67
CA VAL A 422 -1.16 30.03 -18.89
C VAL A 422 -1.47 29.86 -17.40
N PRO A 423 -0.85 28.92 -16.68
CA PRO A 423 -1.13 28.67 -15.26
C PRO A 423 -0.96 29.93 -14.39
N GLU A 424 -1.82 30.09 -13.39
CA GLU A 424 -1.73 31.17 -12.39
C GLU A 424 -0.53 30.96 -11.47
N GLY A 425 0.13 32.05 -11.04
CA GLY A 425 1.28 32.01 -10.13
C GLY A 425 2.64 31.64 -10.76
N LEU A 426 2.69 31.36 -12.06
CA LEU A 426 3.94 31.07 -12.75
C LEU A 426 4.75 32.36 -12.98
N VAL A 427 5.86 32.52 -12.27
CA VAL A 427 6.67 33.76 -12.30
C VAL A 427 7.81 33.70 -13.31
N GLU A 428 8.44 32.53 -13.46
CA GLU A 428 9.64 32.38 -14.27
C GLU A 428 9.71 31.04 -15.00
N ILE A 429 10.38 31.04 -16.15
CA ILE A 429 10.70 29.84 -16.92
C ILE A 429 12.12 29.43 -16.53
N PRO A 430 12.32 28.21 -15.99
CA PRO A 430 13.62 27.78 -15.51
C PRO A 430 14.65 27.69 -16.65
N VAL A 431 15.87 28.13 -16.38
CA VAL A 431 17.01 27.97 -17.28
C VAL A 431 17.54 26.55 -17.13
N VAL A 432 17.16 25.65 -18.02
CA VAL A 432 17.65 24.26 -18.04
C VAL A 432 18.64 24.08 -19.18
N ASN A 433 19.87 23.68 -18.88
CA ASN A 433 20.91 23.43 -19.89
C ASN A 433 20.72 22.04 -20.50
N ILE A 434 19.94 21.94 -21.58
CA ILE A 434 19.71 20.68 -22.30
C ILE A 434 20.38 20.72 -23.67
N ARG A 435 21.25 19.75 -23.94
CA ARG A 435 21.88 19.54 -25.26
C ARG A 435 20.98 18.68 -26.16
N CYS A 436 19.74 19.11 -26.37
CA CYS A 436 18.78 18.42 -27.23
C CYS A 436 18.40 19.33 -28.40
N ARG A 437 18.47 18.82 -29.64
CA ARG A 437 18.14 19.60 -30.86
C ARG A 437 16.75 19.29 -31.41
N PHE A 438 16.01 18.40 -30.76
CA PHE A 438 14.64 18.08 -31.17
C PHE A 438 13.74 19.32 -31.03
N PRO A 439 12.74 19.48 -31.92
CA PRO A 439 11.72 20.51 -31.75
C PRO A 439 11.09 20.44 -30.35
N GLY A 440 10.82 21.60 -29.75
CA GLY A 440 10.34 21.75 -28.38
C GLY A 440 11.45 21.92 -27.34
N PHE A 441 12.69 21.56 -27.66
CA PHE A 441 13.86 21.66 -26.77
C PHE A 441 14.87 22.71 -27.23
N ARG A 442 14.52 23.61 -28.15
CA ARG A 442 15.41 24.63 -28.69
C ARG A 442 15.25 25.95 -27.95
N GLN A 443 16.27 26.80 -28.02
CA GLN A 443 16.21 28.15 -27.44
C GLN A 443 15.07 28.99 -28.04
N GLU A 444 14.74 28.78 -29.31
CA GLU A 444 13.60 29.41 -29.99
C GLU A 444 12.26 29.00 -29.35
N ASP A 445 12.08 27.72 -29.02
CA ASP A 445 10.88 27.21 -28.33
C ASP A 445 10.73 27.85 -26.95
N ARG A 446 11.85 28.07 -26.25
CA ARG A 446 11.88 28.78 -24.97
C ARG A 446 11.46 30.24 -25.13
N GLN A 447 12.02 30.95 -26.11
CA GLN A 447 11.67 32.35 -26.38
C GLN A 447 10.19 32.50 -26.75
N HIS A 448 9.64 31.54 -27.49
CA HIS A 448 8.21 31.48 -27.78
C HIS A 448 7.39 31.33 -26.49
N LEU A 449 7.77 30.41 -25.60
CA LEU A 449 7.10 30.24 -24.31
C LEU A 449 7.20 31.51 -23.43
N GLU A 450 8.35 32.18 -23.41
CA GLU A 450 8.54 33.46 -22.72
C GLU A 450 7.64 34.57 -23.28
N THR A 451 7.36 34.53 -24.59
CA THR A 451 6.43 35.47 -25.23
C THR A 451 4.99 35.20 -24.80
N LEU A 452 4.57 33.93 -24.74
CA LEU A 452 3.26 33.55 -24.24
C LEU A 452 3.06 33.98 -22.78
N LEU A 453 4.08 33.80 -21.93
CA LEU A 453 4.02 34.22 -20.53
C LEU A 453 3.80 35.73 -20.37
N LYS A 454 4.42 36.55 -21.23
CA LYS A 454 4.29 38.02 -21.22
C LYS A 454 2.97 38.54 -21.80
N SER A 455 2.26 37.71 -22.57
CA SER A 455 0.98 38.08 -23.18
C SER A 455 -0.23 37.87 -22.26
N LYS A 456 -0.03 37.20 -21.12
CA LYS A 456 -1.00 37.08 -20.04
C LYS A 456 -1.11 38.40 -19.28
#